data_AF-V5E251-F1
#
_entry.id   AF-V5E251-F1
#
_cell.length_a   1.000
_cell.length_b   1.000
_cell.length_c   1.000
_cell.angle_alpha   90.00
_cell.angle_beta   90.00
_cell.angle_gamma   90.00
#
_symmetry.space_group_name_H-M   'P 1'
#
loop_
_entity.id
_entity.type
_entity.pdbx_description
1 polymer ?
#
loop_
_entity_poly.entity_id
_entity_poly.type
_entity_poly.pdbx_seq_one_letter_code
_entity_poly.pdbx_strand_id
1 'polypeptide(L)'
;MAWGQTQRHCHDGHQRRAYLKVPGTGAAPDNGWAGQNIKPDRKLSIAAVADEAGVSTATIHNRYPEIAEKVRQLLNKEGRRLKVAKGQELQAEKAKRKELNDENRVLRQKLAELVSRNAALEAELDHLRAIVEGGNISTFKSKTS
;
A
#
# COMPACT_ATOMS: atom_id res chain seq x y z
N MET A 1 70.58 -24.03 -12.61
CA MET A 1 70.75 -24.26 -11.15
C MET A 1 70.22 -23.01 -10.47
N ALA A 2 69.28 -22.98 -9.51
CA ALA A 2 68.55 -23.97 -8.74
C ALA A 2 67.21 -23.33 -8.28
N TRP A 3 66.24 -24.18 -7.96
CA TRP A 3 64.93 -23.82 -7.41
C TRP A 3 65.04 -23.26 -5.99
N GLY A 4 64.12 -22.38 -5.60
CA GLY A 4 63.95 -21.92 -4.22
C GLY A 4 62.48 -21.64 -3.91
N GLN A 5 61.73 -22.69 -3.55
CA GLN A 5 60.38 -22.58 -2.99
C GLN A 5 60.40 -21.71 -1.73
N THR A 6 59.47 -20.76 -1.61
CA THR A 6 59.21 -20.05 -0.36
C THR A 6 57.80 -20.40 0.11
N GLN A 7 57.70 -21.30 1.09
CA GLN A 7 56.49 -21.47 1.90
C GLN A 7 56.41 -20.33 2.92
N ARG A 8 55.22 -19.74 3.10
CA ARG A 8 54.73 -19.13 4.35
C ARG A 8 53.20 -19.11 4.28
N HIS A 9 52.55 -20.12 4.85
CA HIS A 9 51.95 -20.12 6.20
C HIS A 9 50.66 -19.27 6.25
N CYS A 10 49.52 -19.91 5.93
CA CYS A 10 48.19 -19.35 6.14
C CYS A 10 47.83 -19.49 7.62
N HIS A 11 47.58 -18.37 8.31
CA HIS A 11 47.16 -18.35 9.70
C HIS A 11 45.64 -18.43 9.79
N ASP A 12 45.16 -19.45 10.50
CA ASP A 12 43.77 -19.62 10.91
C ASP A 12 43.25 -18.41 11.69
N GLY A 13 42.15 -17.83 11.22
CA GLY A 13 41.48 -16.69 11.85
C GLY A 13 40.06 -17.06 12.31
N HIS A 14 39.91 -18.09 13.13
CA HIS A 14 38.66 -18.35 13.85
C HIS A 14 38.39 -17.20 14.83
N GLN A 15 37.57 -16.23 14.41
CA GLN A 15 36.98 -15.28 15.35
C GLN A 15 35.94 -16.01 16.22
N ARG A 16 36.39 -16.52 17.36
CA ARG A 16 35.53 -16.97 18.46
C ARG A 16 34.77 -15.76 18.99
N ARG A 17 33.52 -15.60 18.56
CA ARG A 17 32.59 -14.64 19.14
C ARG A 17 32.25 -15.11 20.55
N ALA A 18 32.73 -14.37 21.55
CA ALA A 18 32.47 -14.62 22.96
C ALA A 18 30.95 -14.57 23.22
N TYR A 19 30.38 -15.69 23.66
CA TYR A 19 29.01 -15.72 24.17
C TYR A 19 29.03 -15.30 25.62
N LEU A 20 28.47 -14.12 25.88
CA LEU A 20 28.17 -13.62 27.22
C LEU A 20 27.10 -14.54 27.84
N LYS A 21 27.42 -15.10 29.01
CA LYS A 21 26.58 -16.03 29.78
C LYS A 21 25.33 -15.30 30.31
N VAL A 22 24.15 -15.69 29.83
CA VAL A 22 22.87 -15.37 30.48
C VAL A 22 22.50 -16.57 31.38
N PRO A 23 22.31 -16.41 32.70
CA PRO A 23 22.00 -17.53 33.57
C PRO A 23 20.49 -17.79 33.62
N GLY A 24 20.13 -19.08 33.56
CA GLY A 24 18.90 -19.58 34.17
C GLY A 24 17.74 -19.93 33.24
N THR A 25 17.79 -21.12 32.64
CA THR A 25 16.71 -22.12 32.64
C THR A 25 17.31 -23.41 32.08
N GLY A 26 17.45 -24.44 32.91
CA GLY A 26 18.02 -25.72 32.51
C GLY A 26 17.00 -26.64 31.85
N ALA A 27 17.38 -27.30 30.75
CA ALA A 27 17.01 -28.68 30.40
C ALA A 27 17.74 -29.14 29.10
N ALA A 28 18.50 -30.24 29.25
CA ALA A 28 19.05 -31.23 28.31
C ALA A 28 19.77 -30.81 26.99
N PRO A 29 21.01 -31.31 26.75
CA PRO A 29 21.67 -31.28 25.45
C PRO A 29 21.68 -32.66 24.77
N ASP A 30 20.98 -32.85 23.65
CA ASP A 30 21.30 -33.89 22.66
C ASP A 30 20.44 -33.77 21.38
N ASN A 31 21.11 -33.93 20.22
CA ASN A 31 20.59 -33.98 18.84
C ASN A 31 19.67 -32.82 18.37
N GLY A 32 20.30 -31.65 18.17
CA GLY A 32 19.68 -30.38 17.79
C GLY A 32 19.10 -30.24 16.38
N TRP A 33 17.96 -30.88 16.12
CA TRP A 33 17.00 -30.46 15.06
C TRP A 33 15.60 -30.44 15.66
N ALA A 34 15.37 -29.56 16.64
CA ALA A 34 14.02 -29.22 17.08
C ALA A 34 13.33 -28.48 15.93
N GLY A 35 12.49 -29.20 15.17
CA GLY A 35 11.64 -28.60 14.15
C GLY A 35 10.87 -27.43 14.75
N GLN A 36 11.15 -26.22 14.26
CA GLN A 36 10.51 -25.03 14.82
C GLN A 36 9.03 -25.04 14.43
N ASN A 37 8.17 -24.75 15.39
CA ASN A 37 6.73 -24.62 15.18
C ASN A 37 6.46 -23.35 14.36
N ILE A 38 6.15 -23.50 13.07
CA ILE A 38 6.03 -22.38 12.14
C ILE A 38 4.57 -21.96 12.03
N LYS A 39 4.34 -20.65 12.23
CA LYS A 39 3.01 -20.05 12.06
C LYS A 39 2.61 -20.13 10.57
N PRO A 40 1.36 -20.50 10.24
CA PRO A 40 0.94 -20.69 8.85
C PRO A 40 0.91 -19.40 8.01
N ASP A 41 0.98 -18.21 8.63
CA ASP A 41 0.91 -16.91 7.95
C ASP A 41 2.29 -16.31 7.62
N ARG A 42 3.33 -17.14 7.48
CA ARG A 42 4.69 -16.65 7.24
C ARG A 42 4.91 -16.40 5.74
N LYS A 43 5.48 -15.24 5.40
CA LYS A 43 5.85 -14.89 4.03
C LYS A 43 6.93 -15.85 3.50
N LEU A 44 6.79 -16.27 2.25
CA LEU A 44 7.78 -17.09 1.56
C LEU A 44 9.15 -16.38 1.62
N SER A 45 10.18 -17.10 2.04
CA SER A 45 11.57 -16.62 2.06
C SER A 45 12.50 -17.82 2.16
N ILE A 46 13.76 -17.66 1.73
CA ILE A 46 14.74 -18.76 1.80
C ILE A 46 14.99 -19.18 3.25
N ALA A 47 14.95 -18.24 4.20
CA ALA A 47 15.00 -18.52 5.62
C ALA A 47 13.79 -19.33 6.11
N ALA A 48 12.57 -18.96 5.68
CA ALA A 48 11.37 -19.73 6.01
C ALA A 48 11.43 -21.16 5.46
N VAL A 49 11.92 -21.33 4.22
CA VAL A 49 12.11 -22.67 3.60
C VAL A 49 13.18 -23.48 4.34
N ALA A 50 14.24 -22.82 4.80
CA ALA A 50 15.28 -23.45 5.62
C ALA A 50 14.72 -23.93 6.97
N ASP A 51 13.98 -23.07 7.66
CA ASP A 51 13.33 -23.38 8.93
C ASP A 51 12.33 -24.55 8.80
N GLU A 52 11.54 -24.59 7.71
CA GLU A 52 10.58 -25.68 7.42
C GLU A 52 11.27 -27.01 7.11
N ALA A 53 12.36 -26.99 6.34
CA ALA A 53 13.15 -28.18 6.05
C ALA A 53 14.12 -28.55 7.19
N GLY A 54 14.13 -27.77 8.28
CA GLY A 54 15.05 -27.88 9.41
C GLY A 54 16.50 -27.49 9.09
N VAL A 55 16.85 -27.23 7.83
CA VAL A 55 18.24 -27.04 7.38
C VAL A 55 18.75 -25.62 7.62
N SER A 56 20.08 -25.46 7.68
CA SER A 56 20.67 -24.12 7.70
C SER A 56 20.43 -23.39 6.37
N THR A 57 20.24 -22.08 6.41
CA THR A 57 20.08 -21.24 5.20
C THR A 57 21.30 -21.34 4.28
N ALA A 58 22.50 -21.51 4.84
CA ALA A 58 23.74 -21.70 4.09
C ALA A 58 23.72 -23.00 3.26
N THR A 59 23.08 -24.06 3.77
CA THR A 59 22.93 -25.33 3.05
C THR A 59 22.12 -25.13 1.77
N ILE A 60 21.03 -24.37 1.83
CA ILE A 60 20.20 -24.10 0.63
C ILE A 60 20.99 -23.27 -0.38
N HIS A 61 21.69 -22.23 0.06
CA HIS A 61 22.46 -21.38 -0.85
C HIS A 61 23.65 -22.10 -1.51
N ASN A 62 24.37 -22.94 -0.76
CA ASN A 62 25.63 -23.52 -1.22
C ASN A 62 25.45 -24.90 -1.85
N ARG A 63 24.58 -25.74 -1.29
CA ARG A 63 24.40 -27.13 -1.74
C ARG A 63 23.23 -27.27 -2.73
N TYR A 64 22.23 -26.40 -2.63
CA TYR A 64 21.01 -26.47 -3.44
C TYR A 64 20.66 -25.12 -4.10
N PRO A 65 21.55 -24.55 -4.93
CA PRO A 65 21.33 -23.26 -5.57
C PRO A 65 20.05 -23.23 -6.42
N GLU A 66 19.69 -24.35 -7.05
CA GLU A 66 18.45 -24.50 -7.82
C GLU A 66 17.19 -24.23 -6.99
N ILE A 67 17.18 -24.68 -5.72
CA ILE A 67 16.06 -24.44 -4.81
C ILE A 67 16.01 -22.96 -4.42
N ALA A 68 17.17 -22.36 -4.14
CA ALA A 68 17.26 -20.93 -3.83
C ALA A 68 16.74 -20.06 -5.00
N GLU A 69 17.10 -20.40 -6.24
CA GLU A 69 16.61 -19.72 -7.43
C GLU A 69 15.10 -19.86 -7.60
N LYS A 70 14.56 -21.07 -7.41
CA LYS A 70 13.12 -21.30 -7.52
C LYS A 70 12.33 -20.47 -6.51
N VAL A 71 12.80 -20.38 -5.26
CA VAL A 71 12.18 -19.52 -4.23
C VAL A 71 12.24 -18.05 -4.64
N ARG A 72 13.38 -17.55 -5.13
CA ARG A 72 13.50 -16.15 -5.62
C ARG A 72 12.55 -15.86 -6.77
N GLN A 73 12.42 -16.79 -7.72
CA GLN A 73 11.50 -16.65 -8.84
C GLN A 73 10.06 -16.55 -8.39
N LEU A 74 9.64 -17.39 -7.43
CA LEU A 74 8.30 -17.34 -6.84
C LEU A 74 8.05 -16.00 -6.15
N LEU A 75 9.00 -15.52 -5.33
CA LEU A 75 8.90 -14.23 -4.66
C LEU A 75 8.77 -13.05 -5.63
N ASN A 76 9.56 -13.07 -6.70
CA ASN A 76 9.49 -12.03 -7.72
C ASN A 76 8.16 -12.05 -8.48
N LYS A 77 7.59 -13.24 -8.75
CA LYS A 77 6.28 -13.39 -9.39
C LYS A 77 5.15 -12.88 -8.49
N GLU A 78 5.15 -13.28 -7.22
CA GLU A 78 4.16 -12.81 -6.23
C GLU A 78 4.25 -11.31 -6.00
N GLY A 79 5.47 -10.77 -5.85
CA GLY A 79 5.72 -9.34 -5.70
C GLY A 79 5.23 -8.54 -6.92
N ARG A 80 5.45 -9.05 -8.14
CA ARG A 80 4.88 -8.45 -9.35
C ARG A 80 3.36 -8.49 -9.36
N ARG A 81 2.77 -9.65 -9.03
CA ARG A 81 1.30 -9.82 -9.02
C ARG A 81 0.63 -8.86 -8.03
N LEU A 82 1.18 -8.73 -6.83
CA LEU A 82 0.69 -7.80 -5.81
C LEU A 82 0.81 -6.34 -6.24
N LYS A 83 1.93 -5.95 -6.87
CA LYS A 83 2.12 -4.59 -7.39
C LYS A 83 1.14 -4.27 -8.52
N VAL A 84 0.91 -5.21 -9.43
CA VAL A 84 -0.06 -5.04 -10.53
C VAL A 84 -1.48 -4.90 -9.97
N ALA A 85 -1.89 -5.79 -9.06
CA ALA A 85 -3.21 -5.73 -8.44
C ALA A 85 -3.45 -4.39 -7.71
N LYS A 86 -2.50 -3.98 -6.85
CA LYS A 86 -2.56 -2.67 -6.17
C LYS A 86 -2.56 -1.49 -7.14
N GLY A 87 -1.80 -1.62 -8.24
CA GLY A 87 -1.77 -0.62 -9.30
C GLY A 87 -3.12 -0.47 -9.98
N GLN A 88 -3.79 -1.58 -10.29
CA GLN A 88 -5.12 -1.59 -10.89
C GLN A 88 -6.18 -1.00 -9.96
N GLU A 89 -6.17 -1.39 -8.68
CA GLU A 89 -7.06 -0.82 -7.66
C GLU A 89 -6.88 0.70 -7.53
N LEU A 90 -5.62 1.17 -7.47
CA LEU A 90 -5.32 2.59 -7.38
C LEU A 90 -5.79 3.37 -8.63
N GLN A 91 -5.68 2.77 -9.82
CA GLN A 91 -6.17 3.42 -11.05
C GLN A 91 -7.70 3.48 -11.10
N ALA A 92 -8.38 2.41 -10.69
CA ALA A 92 -9.84 2.40 -10.60
C ALA A 92 -10.36 3.48 -9.65
N GLU A 93 -9.74 3.62 -8.47
CA GLU A 93 -10.14 4.63 -7.50
C GLU A 93 -9.83 6.06 -7.99
N LYS A 94 -8.70 6.26 -8.69
CA LYS A 94 -8.39 7.55 -9.32
C LYS A 94 -9.38 7.93 -10.41
N ALA A 95 -9.79 6.97 -11.24
CA ALA A 95 -10.79 7.20 -12.27
C ALA A 95 -12.13 7.63 -11.66
N LYS A 96 -12.60 6.89 -10.64
CA LYS A 96 -13.82 7.21 -9.89
C LYS A 96 -13.74 8.58 -9.21
N ARG A 97 -12.61 8.90 -8.56
CA ARG A 97 -12.40 10.21 -7.95
C ARG A 97 -12.46 11.34 -8.98
N LYS A 98 -11.92 11.12 -10.18
CA LYS A 98 -11.96 12.10 -11.25
C LYS A 98 -13.41 12.35 -11.71
N GLU A 99 -14.15 11.29 -11.96
CA GLU A 99 -15.57 11.35 -12.32
C GLU A 99 -16.39 12.11 -11.28
N LEU A 100 -16.25 11.75 -9.99
CA LEU A 100 -16.94 12.44 -8.90
C LEU A 100 -16.57 13.93 -8.80
N ASN A 101 -15.30 14.29 -9.05
CA ASN A 101 -14.89 15.69 -9.06
C ASN A 101 -15.45 16.46 -10.27
N ASP A 102 -15.55 15.80 -11.43
CA ASP A 102 -16.15 16.38 -12.62
C ASP A 102 -17.65 16.62 -12.41
N GLU A 103 -18.37 15.66 -11.84
CA GLU A 103 -19.76 15.82 -11.42
C GLU A 103 -19.93 16.94 -10.40
N ASN A 104 -19.09 16.97 -9.35
CA ASN A 104 -19.15 18.00 -8.33
C ASN A 104 -18.94 19.39 -8.91
N ARG A 105 -18.01 19.53 -9.88
CA ARG A 105 -17.78 20.79 -10.59
C ARG A 105 -19.02 21.22 -11.36
N VAL A 106 -19.63 20.32 -12.13
CA VAL A 106 -20.85 20.63 -12.91
C VAL A 106 -22.00 21.00 -11.98
N LEU A 107 -22.20 20.28 -10.88
CA LEU A 107 -23.25 20.58 -9.90
C LEU A 107 -23.05 21.94 -9.24
N ARG A 108 -21.81 22.29 -8.87
CA ARG A 108 -21.49 23.62 -8.32
C ARG A 108 -21.76 24.75 -9.32
N GLN A 109 -21.46 24.53 -10.61
CA GLN A 109 -21.77 25.51 -11.65
C GLN A 109 -23.28 25.73 -11.79
N LYS A 110 -24.07 24.65 -11.85
CA LYS A 110 -25.54 24.73 -11.90
C LYS A 110 -26.11 25.41 -10.66
N LEU A 111 -25.56 25.10 -9.48
CA LEU A 111 -25.99 25.73 -8.24
C LEU A 111 -25.71 27.24 -8.25
N ALA A 112 -24.52 27.66 -8.69
CA ALA A 112 -24.17 29.07 -8.81
C ALA A 112 -25.11 29.81 -9.79
N GLU A 113 -25.44 29.19 -10.91
CA GLU A 113 -26.40 29.73 -11.88
C GLU A 113 -27.80 29.88 -11.27
N LEU A 114 -28.30 28.86 -10.57
CA LEU A 114 -29.60 28.91 -9.91
C LEU A 114 -29.65 29.97 -8.81
N VAL A 115 -28.59 30.08 -8.00
CA VAL A 115 -28.48 31.11 -6.96
C VAL A 115 -28.51 32.50 -7.59
N SER A 116 -27.77 32.72 -8.68
CA SER A 116 -27.77 34.02 -9.37
C SER A 116 -29.15 34.36 -9.93
N ARG A 117 -29.85 33.40 -10.54
CA ARG A 117 -31.20 33.62 -11.09
C ARG A 117 -32.21 33.88 -9.98
N ASN A 118 -32.15 33.12 -8.89
CA ASN A 118 -33.03 33.32 -7.74
C ASN A 118 -32.82 34.69 -7.11
N ALA A 119 -31.57 35.13 -6.93
CA ALA A 119 -31.28 36.46 -6.40
C ALA A 119 -31.86 37.59 -7.28
N ALA A 120 -31.80 37.44 -8.61
CA ALA A 120 -32.41 38.39 -9.53
C ALA A 120 -33.95 38.40 -9.40
N LEU A 121 -34.58 37.23 -9.34
CA LEU A 121 -36.02 37.10 -9.17
C LEU A 121 -36.49 37.65 -7.81
N GLU A 122 -35.73 37.43 -6.75
CA GLU A 122 -36.00 38.00 -5.42
C GLU A 122 -35.97 39.53 -5.46
N ALA A 123 -34.97 40.12 -6.13
CA ALA A 123 -34.89 41.57 -6.31
C ALA A 123 -36.09 42.13 -7.11
N GLU A 124 -36.52 41.43 -8.17
CA GLU A 124 -37.71 41.81 -8.94
C GLU A 124 -38.99 41.70 -8.09
N LEU A 125 -39.14 40.64 -7.31
CA LEU A 125 -40.28 40.45 -6.42
C LEU A 125 -40.34 41.53 -5.34
N ASP A 126 -39.21 41.87 -4.72
CA ASP A 126 -39.14 42.91 -3.70
C ASP A 126 -39.47 44.29 -4.30
N HIS A 127 -39.01 44.57 -5.52
CA HIS A 127 -39.37 45.79 -6.24
C HIS A 127 -40.88 45.88 -6.51
N LEU A 128 -41.48 44.80 -7.02
CA LEU A 128 -42.92 44.74 -7.29
C LEU A 128 -43.75 44.84 -6.01
N ARG A 129 -43.30 44.20 -4.92
CA ARG A 129 -43.95 44.31 -3.60
C ARG A 129 -43.92 45.74 -3.08
N ALA A 130 -42.77 46.41 -3.14
CA ALA A 130 -42.65 47.81 -2.73
C ALA A 130 -43.59 48.72 -3.55
N ILE A 131 -43.72 48.45 -4.86
CA ILE A 131 -44.64 49.14 -5.75
C ILE A 131 -46.11 48.95 -5.34
N VAL A 132 -46.52 47.70 -5.01
CA VAL A 132 -47.88 47.38 -4.56
C VAL A 132 -48.17 47.98 -3.18
N GLU A 133 -47.23 47.86 -2.24
CA GLU A 133 -47.35 48.39 -0.87
C GLU A 133 -47.39 49.92 -0.83
N GLY A 134 -46.72 50.58 -1.78
CA GLY A 134 -46.75 52.04 -1.94
C GLY A 134 -48.14 52.62 -2.29
N GLY A 135 -49.16 51.77 -2.53
CA GLY A 135 -50.58 52.16 -2.57
C GLY A 135 -51.01 53.02 -3.77
N ASN A 136 -50.09 53.38 -4.67
CA ASN A 136 -50.33 54.30 -5.79
C ASN A 136 -50.89 53.62 -7.06
N ILE A 137 -51.33 52.36 -6.98
CA ILE A 137 -51.73 51.57 -8.15
C ILE A 137 -53.11 50.94 -7.93
N SER A 138 -54.06 51.24 -8.83
CA SER A 138 -55.34 50.53 -8.91
C SER A 138 -55.27 49.42 -9.96
N THR A 139 -55.55 48.17 -9.57
CA THR A 139 -55.66 47.07 -10.53
C THR A 139 -56.91 47.24 -11.39
N PHE A 140 -56.75 47.47 -12.69
CA PHE A 140 -57.85 47.37 -13.64
C PHE A 140 -58.09 45.88 -13.95
N LYS A 141 -59.23 45.32 -13.49
CA LYS A 141 -59.69 44.03 -14.01
C LYS A 141 -60.08 44.21 -15.47
N SER A 142 -59.32 43.62 -16.39
CA SER A 142 -59.77 43.47 -17.76
C SER A 142 -60.94 42.49 -17.80
N LYS A 143 -61.92 42.78 -18.65
CA LYS A 143 -63.11 41.94 -18.85
C LYS A 143 -62.65 40.67 -19.56
N THR A 144 -62.63 39.55 -18.85
CA THR A 144 -62.38 38.22 -19.44
C THR A 144 -63.41 38.00 -20.55
N SER A 145 -62.94 37.77 -21.78
CA SER A 145 -63.76 37.30 -22.91
C SER A 145 -63.65 35.79 -23.04
#